data_AF-A0A968HP44-F1
#
_entry.id   AF-A0A968HP44-F1
#
_cell.length_a   1.000
_cell.length_b   1.000
_cell.length_c   1.000
_cell.angle_alpha   90.00
_cell.angle_beta   90.00
_cell.angle_gamma   90.00
#
_symmetry.space_group_name_H-M   'P 1'
#
loop_
_entity.id
_entity.type
_entity.pdbx_description
1 polymer ?
#
loop_
_entity_poly.entity_id
_entity_poly.type
_entity_poly.pdbx_seq_one_letter_code
_entity_poly.pdbx_strand_id
1 'polypeptide(L)'
;MTDHGNLFGAIAFADACKEHGVKPILGCEAYVTPHPHKRTSREKTGITDSGFHLVLLAENEVGWRNLMALASEAYLTGFYHKPRLDRDLLEAHSEGLIAISGHLSSELAYHLERFDRTNDDQHWQHALEAARWHARVFAGTAAGPRFYVELQEHIAEQAAINPHLIRLARELGLPLVCDNDAHFLFAEDHDAHDTLVCISTGKVKGDAARLRYPRELYVKSPREMRDLFRARYPEVADEACDNTLRIAHRCNVRLGSSSHAPMVRVDGRRTRWRGRWARTGRNGSSGSARGTRSARSILRRKPRRTFSTSQRGSATRRCAICARRGLVWRYAADSTITGAGPREARP
;
A
#
# COMPACT_ATOMS: atom_id res chain seq x y z
N MET A 1 -6.79 -4.99 3.07
CA MET A 1 -5.51 -5.70 3.35
C MET A 1 -4.50 -4.66 3.79
N THR A 2 -3.91 -4.85 4.96
CA THR A 2 -3.01 -3.90 5.64
C THR A 2 -1.87 -4.67 6.29
N ASP A 3 -1.09 -5.39 5.49
CA ASP A 3 0.00 -6.22 6.00
C ASP A 3 1.12 -5.38 6.62
N HIS A 4 1.83 -5.94 7.60
CA HIS A 4 2.96 -5.29 8.27
C HIS A 4 4.09 -4.92 7.29
N GLY A 5 4.21 -3.63 7.01
CA GLY A 5 5.33 -3.00 6.31
C GLY A 5 5.54 -3.46 4.87
N ASN A 6 4.56 -4.11 4.23
CA ASN A 6 4.73 -4.66 2.89
C ASN A 6 3.42 -4.69 2.08
N LEU A 7 3.56 -4.94 0.77
CA LEU A 7 2.44 -5.04 -0.19
C LEU A 7 2.44 -6.37 -0.95
N PHE A 8 3.05 -7.42 -0.39
CA PHE A 8 3.31 -8.67 -1.13
C PHE A 8 2.03 -9.36 -1.59
N GLY A 9 1.00 -9.34 -0.75
CA GLY A 9 -0.30 -9.93 -1.05
C GLY A 9 -1.20 -9.08 -1.98
N ALA A 10 -0.86 -7.82 -2.25
CA ALA A 10 -1.83 -6.83 -2.72
C ALA A 10 -2.53 -7.21 -4.05
N ILE A 11 -1.76 -7.71 -5.02
CA ILE A 11 -2.30 -8.09 -6.33
C ILE A 11 -3.11 -9.39 -6.24
N ALA A 12 -2.59 -10.42 -5.55
CA ALA A 12 -3.29 -11.68 -5.36
C ALA A 12 -4.61 -11.49 -4.59
N PHE A 13 -4.59 -10.63 -3.56
CA PHE A 13 -5.78 -10.23 -2.81
C PHE A 13 -6.79 -9.50 -3.71
N ALA A 14 -6.35 -8.53 -4.50
CA ALA A 14 -7.23 -7.80 -5.40
C ALA A 14 -7.89 -8.70 -6.45
N ASP A 15 -7.13 -9.62 -7.04
CA ASP A 15 -7.63 -10.58 -8.02
C ASP A 15 -8.65 -11.53 -7.39
N ALA A 16 -8.35 -12.11 -6.22
CA ALA A 16 -9.27 -12.98 -5.49
C ALA A 16 -10.56 -12.24 -5.09
N CYS A 17 -10.46 -11.01 -4.57
CA CYS A 17 -11.63 -10.19 -4.25
C CYS A 17 -12.51 -9.97 -5.48
N LYS A 18 -11.90 -9.64 -6.63
CA LYS A 18 -12.61 -9.43 -7.88
C LYS A 18 -13.33 -10.69 -8.36
N GLU A 19 -12.70 -11.86 -8.26
CA GLU A 19 -13.32 -13.15 -8.59
C GLU A 19 -14.56 -13.45 -7.74
N HIS A 20 -14.57 -12.99 -6.49
CA HIS A 20 -15.68 -13.18 -5.55
C HIS A 20 -16.64 -11.98 -5.45
N GLY A 21 -16.50 -10.95 -6.29
CA GLY A 21 -17.37 -9.77 -6.25
C GLY A 21 -17.20 -8.91 -4.98
N VAL A 22 -16.08 -9.05 -4.28
CA VAL A 22 -15.72 -8.25 -3.11
C VAL A 22 -14.88 -7.05 -3.56
N LYS A 23 -15.12 -5.87 -2.99
CA LYS A 23 -14.32 -4.67 -3.26
C LYS A 23 -13.00 -4.74 -2.49
N PRO A 24 -11.82 -4.80 -3.14
CA PRO A 24 -10.56 -4.77 -2.42
C PRO A 24 -10.23 -3.33 -1.96
N ILE A 25 -9.78 -3.21 -0.71
CA ILE A 25 -9.12 -2.00 -0.19
C ILE A 25 -7.65 -2.34 0.01
N LEU A 26 -6.80 -1.65 -0.75
CA LEU A 26 -5.35 -1.86 -0.74
C LEU A 26 -4.69 -0.91 0.24
N GLY A 27 -3.98 -1.47 1.21
CA GLY A 27 -3.30 -0.72 2.24
C GLY A 27 -2.04 -1.42 2.73
N CYS A 28 -1.39 -0.80 3.71
CA CYS A 28 -0.20 -1.27 4.39
C CYS A 28 -0.26 -0.76 5.83
N GLU A 29 0.10 -1.61 6.78
CA GLU A 29 0.40 -1.13 8.12
C GLU A 29 1.89 -0.79 8.19
N ALA A 30 2.20 0.49 8.06
CA ALA A 30 3.57 0.97 7.96
C ALA A 30 4.24 1.09 9.33
N TYR A 31 5.53 0.83 9.37
CA TYR A 31 6.41 1.16 10.48
C TYR A 31 6.94 2.59 10.30
N VAL A 32 6.82 3.45 11.31
CA VAL A 32 7.23 4.86 11.26
C VAL A 32 8.19 5.16 12.40
N THR A 33 9.34 5.75 12.10
CA THR A 33 10.29 6.14 13.14
C THR A 33 9.73 7.24 14.04
N PRO A 34 10.04 7.22 15.35
CA PRO A 34 9.65 8.31 16.24
C PRO A 34 10.28 9.62 15.79
N HIS A 35 9.52 10.71 15.82
CA HIS A 35 10.05 12.04 15.56
C HIS A 35 11.03 12.46 16.68
N PRO A 36 12.15 13.14 16.38
CA PRO A 36 12.63 13.64 15.09
C PRO A 36 13.55 12.69 14.31
N HIS A 37 13.63 11.41 14.70
CA HIS A 37 14.56 10.47 14.07
C HIS A 37 14.17 10.17 12.62
N LYS A 38 15.19 10.15 11.75
CA LYS A 38 15.05 9.76 10.34
C LYS A 38 15.03 8.25 10.20
N ARG A 39 14.45 7.73 9.11
CA ARG A 39 14.40 6.28 8.83
C ARG A 39 15.77 5.62 8.73
N THR A 40 16.79 6.41 8.38
CA THR A 40 18.20 6.01 8.30
C THR A 40 18.92 6.00 9.65
N SER A 41 18.32 6.56 10.70
CA SER A 41 18.92 6.57 12.04
C SER A 41 18.97 5.16 12.64
N ARG A 42 20.06 4.91 13.36
CA ARG A 42 20.37 3.67 14.09
C ARG A 42 20.45 3.91 15.60
N GLU A 43 20.05 5.09 16.06
CA GLU A 43 20.05 5.46 17.47
C GLU A 43 18.96 4.70 18.23
N LYS A 44 19.25 4.37 19.49
CA LYS A 44 18.26 3.79 20.38
C LYS A 44 17.34 4.89 20.90
N THR A 45 16.04 4.72 20.72
CA THR A 45 15.03 5.74 21.04
C THR A 45 14.22 5.42 22.30
N GLY A 46 14.44 4.24 22.91
CA GLY A 46 13.62 3.72 24.00
C GLY A 46 12.25 3.18 23.55
N ILE A 47 11.94 3.32 22.26
CA ILE A 47 10.82 2.66 21.57
C ILE A 47 11.36 1.40 20.89
N THR A 48 10.47 0.46 20.56
CA THR A 48 10.84 -0.72 19.78
C THR A 48 11.59 -0.31 18.50
N ASP A 49 12.58 -1.11 18.09
CA ASP A 49 13.42 -0.76 16.93
C ASP A 49 12.61 -0.66 15.61
N SER A 50 11.42 -1.24 15.59
CA SER A 50 10.42 -1.13 14.52
C SER A 50 9.76 0.26 14.43
N GLY A 51 9.78 1.07 15.48
CA GLY A 51 9.04 2.33 15.53
C GLY A 51 7.54 2.12 15.77
N PHE A 52 6.75 3.10 15.37
CA PHE A 52 5.30 3.13 15.53
C PHE A 52 4.57 2.54 14.33
N HIS A 53 3.36 2.03 14.55
CA HIS A 53 2.49 1.56 13.48
C HIS A 53 1.58 2.69 12.97
N LEU A 54 1.31 2.69 11.67
CA LEU A 54 0.39 3.60 11.00
C LEU A 54 -0.31 2.88 9.85
N VAL A 55 -1.63 2.81 9.86
CA VAL A 55 -2.38 2.18 8.78
C VAL A 55 -2.57 3.18 7.64
N LEU A 56 -2.14 2.79 6.44
CA LEU A 56 -2.26 3.59 5.22
C LEU A 56 -3.11 2.85 4.19
N LEU A 57 -4.15 3.51 3.67
CA LEU A 57 -5.06 2.99 2.66
C LEU A 57 -4.96 3.84 1.39
N ALA A 58 -4.85 3.18 0.24
CA ALA A 58 -4.90 3.87 -1.05
C ALA A 58 -6.35 4.27 -1.38
N GLU A 59 -6.62 5.58 -1.40
CA GLU A 59 -7.93 6.12 -1.79
C GLU A 59 -8.14 6.00 -3.32
N ASN A 60 -7.08 6.16 -4.10
CA ASN A 60 -7.11 6.18 -5.56
C ASN A 60 -5.76 5.74 -6.16
N GLU A 61 -5.60 5.84 -7.47
CA GLU A 61 -4.38 5.43 -8.18
C GLU A 61 -3.14 6.28 -7.83
N VAL A 62 -3.33 7.54 -7.41
CA VAL A 62 -2.24 8.36 -6.86
C VAL A 62 -1.79 7.77 -5.53
N GLY A 63 -2.73 7.50 -4.64
CA GLY A 63 -2.49 6.83 -3.37
C GLY A 63 -1.80 5.48 -3.55
N TRP A 64 -2.24 4.67 -4.50
CA TRP A 64 -1.62 3.38 -4.79
C TRP A 64 -0.15 3.52 -5.24
N ARG A 65 0.16 4.48 -6.11
CA ARG A 65 1.54 4.77 -6.52
C ARG A 65 2.40 5.24 -5.35
N ASN A 66 1.85 6.10 -4.51
CA ASN A 66 2.52 6.59 -3.31
C ASN A 66 2.76 5.45 -2.31
N LEU A 67 1.78 4.58 -2.08
CA LEU A 67 1.92 3.41 -1.21
C LEU A 67 3.02 2.46 -1.69
N MET A 68 3.11 2.22 -3.01
CA MET A 68 4.21 1.45 -3.60
C MET A 68 5.57 2.12 -3.42
N ALA A 69 5.65 3.44 -3.59
CA ALA A 69 6.89 4.20 -3.37
C ALA A 69 7.33 4.15 -1.90
N LEU A 70 6.40 4.39 -0.98
CA LEU A 70 6.63 4.30 0.47
C LEU A 70 7.14 2.91 0.86
N ALA A 71 6.44 1.85 0.47
CA ALA A 71 6.85 0.48 0.77
C ALA A 71 8.23 0.16 0.18
N SER A 72 8.51 0.62 -1.03
CA SER A 72 9.82 0.41 -1.67
C SER A 72 10.94 1.13 -0.92
N GLU A 73 10.75 2.41 -0.59
CA GLU A 73 11.73 3.21 0.15
C GLU A 73 11.97 2.69 1.57
N ALA A 74 10.93 2.21 2.24
CA ALA A 74 11.04 1.58 3.54
C ALA A 74 12.03 0.41 3.54
N TYR A 75 12.03 -0.41 2.48
CA TYR A 75 12.97 -1.52 2.30
C TYR A 75 14.34 -1.06 1.78
N LEU A 76 14.40 -0.09 0.86
CA LEU A 76 15.65 0.33 0.21
C LEU A 76 16.53 1.20 1.11
N THR A 77 15.91 2.12 1.86
CA THR A 77 16.63 3.16 2.61
C THR A 77 16.31 3.17 4.09
N GLY A 78 15.13 2.69 4.50
CA GLY A 78 14.65 2.69 5.88
C GLY A 78 14.81 1.38 6.66
N PHE A 79 15.39 0.35 6.05
CA PHE A 79 15.44 -0.98 6.68
C PHE A 79 16.44 -1.02 7.83
N TYR A 80 15.92 -1.35 9.02
CA TYR A 80 16.72 -1.67 10.19
C TYR A 80 16.41 -3.11 10.64
N HIS A 81 15.49 -3.29 11.59
CA HIS A 81 14.88 -4.60 11.87
C HIS A 81 13.58 -4.81 11.07
N LYS A 82 12.92 -3.71 10.73
CA LYS A 82 11.71 -3.62 9.91
C LYS A 82 11.91 -2.54 8.83
N PRO A 83 11.14 -2.57 7.73
CA PRO A 83 11.16 -1.51 6.72
C PRO A 83 10.43 -0.27 7.25
N ARG A 84 11.18 0.77 7.67
CA ARG A 84 10.61 1.95 8.34
C ARG A 84 10.49 3.16 7.42
N LEU A 85 9.46 3.96 7.66
CA LEU A 85 9.25 5.29 7.10
C LEU A 85 9.66 6.37 8.11
N ASP A 86 9.77 7.61 7.65
CA ASP A 86 9.87 8.80 8.48
C ASP A 86 8.83 9.85 8.04
N ARG A 87 8.67 10.90 8.86
CA ARG A 87 7.72 11.98 8.61
C ARG A 87 7.95 12.68 7.27
N ASP A 88 9.20 12.92 6.88
CA ASP A 88 9.55 13.57 5.60
C ASP A 88 9.02 12.78 4.40
N LEU A 89 9.22 11.46 4.42
CA LEU A 89 8.80 10.59 3.32
C LEU A 89 7.27 10.47 3.27
N LEU A 90 6.60 10.43 4.42
CA LEU A 90 5.14 10.47 4.50
C LEU A 90 4.58 11.80 3.97
N GLU A 91 5.19 12.94 4.31
CA GLU A 91 4.80 14.25 3.78
C GLU A 91 4.89 14.30 2.25
N ALA A 92 6.00 13.79 1.68
CA ALA A 92 6.24 13.76 0.25
C ALA A 92 5.28 12.84 -0.54
N HIS A 93 4.69 11.84 0.11
CA HIS A 93 3.86 10.80 -0.52
C HIS A 93 2.47 10.65 0.10
N SER A 94 1.94 11.69 0.75
CA SER A 94 0.63 11.66 1.44
C SER A 94 -0.58 11.77 0.50
N GLU A 95 -0.39 12.23 -0.74
CA GLU A 95 -1.49 12.45 -1.68
C GLU A 95 -2.22 11.13 -2.03
N GLY A 96 -3.55 11.16 -2.00
CA GLY A 96 -4.39 10.01 -2.31
C GLY A 96 -4.35 8.89 -1.26
N LEU A 97 -3.71 9.10 -0.11
CA LEU A 97 -3.74 8.18 1.02
C LEU A 97 -4.74 8.64 2.08
N ILE A 98 -5.43 7.66 2.68
CA ILE A 98 -6.14 7.79 3.96
C ILE A 98 -5.27 7.11 5.02
N ALA A 99 -5.01 7.80 6.12
CA ALA A 99 -4.29 7.29 7.27
C ALA A 99 -5.25 7.05 8.44
N ILE A 100 -5.04 5.94 9.16
CA ILE A 100 -5.70 5.61 10.41
C ILE A 100 -4.59 5.47 11.46
N SER A 101 -4.77 6.09 12.63
CA SER A 101 -3.68 6.30 13.60
C SER A 101 -2.92 5.04 14.00
N GLY A 102 -3.54 3.86 13.96
CA GLY A 102 -2.93 2.58 14.34
C GLY A 102 -3.38 2.13 15.73
N HIS A 103 -3.19 0.84 16.00
CA HIS A 103 -3.47 0.17 17.27
C HIS A 103 -2.56 0.63 18.42
N LEU A 104 -2.44 -0.16 19.50
CA LEU A 104 -1.59 0.13 20.66
C LEU A 104 -0.10 0.43 20.34
N SER A 105 0.41 -0.02 19.20
CA SER A 105 1.78 0.30 18.75
C SER A 105 1.88 1.62 17.99
N SER A 106 0.82 2.41 17.90
CA SER A 106 0.83 3.73 17.26
C SER A 106 1.48 4.80 18.13
N GLU A 107 1.89 5.91 17.49
CA GLU A 107 2.44 7.08 18.19
C GLU A 107 1.43 7.68 19.18
N LEU A 108 0.14 7.72 18.81
CA LEU A 108 -0.91 8.25 19.69
C LEU A 108 -1.12 7.35 20.90
N ALA A 109 -1.29 6.04 20.69
CA ALA A 109 -1.49 5.10 21.78
C ALA A 109 -0.28 5.06 22.72
N TYR A 110 0.95 5.09 22.20
CA TYR A 110 2.17 5.13 22.99
C TYR A 110 2.20 6.29 24.00
N HIS A 111 1.77 7.48 23.56
CA HIS A 111 1.72 8.66 24.41
C HIS A 111 0.53 8.62 25.37
N LEU A 112 -0.65 8.24 24.90
CA LEU A 112 -1.85 8.19 25.73
C LEU A 112 -1.79 7.11 26.80
N GLU A 113 -1.14 5.96 26.54
CA GLU A 113 -0.89 4.93 27.55
C GLU A 113 -0.01 5.47 28.69
N ARG A 114 1.02 6.25 28.36
CA ARG A 114 1.88 6.86 29.39
C ARG A 114 1.14 7.94 30.15
N PHE A 115 0.40 8.79 29.44
CA PHE A 115 -0.45 9.79 30.08
C PHE A 115 -1.42 9.16 31.06
N ASP A 116 -2.13 8.10 30.67
CA ASP A 116 -3.07 7.38 31.54
C ASP A 116 -2.39 6.83 32.80
N ARG A 117 -1.17 6.29 32.65
CA ARG A 117 -0.42 5.69 33.76
C ARG A 117 0.25 6.70 34.69
N THR A 118 0.75 7.82 34.17
CA THR A 118 1.60 8.76 34.93
C THR A 118 0.91 10.08 35.23
N ASN A 119 -0.20 10.38 34.53
CA ASN A 119 -0.87 11.68 34.54
C ASN A 119 0.09 12.85 34.20
N ASP A 120 1.10 12.57 33.35
CA ASP A 120 2.08 13.55 32.88
C ASP A 120 1.57 14.24 31.60
N ASP A 121 1.19 15.51 31.73
CA ASP A 121 0.68 16.34 30.64
C ASP A 121 1.62 16.44 29.45
N GLN A 122 2.92 16.20 29.61
CA GLN A 122 3.85 16.17 28.48
C GLN A 122 3.46 15.09 27.46
N HIS A 123 3.01 13.93 27.93
CA HIS A 123 2.55 12.87 27.04
C HIS A 123 1.24 13.23 26.33
N TRP A 124 0.33 13.92 27.01
CA TRP A 124 -0.86 14.46 26.36
C TRP A 124 -0.51 15.46 25.24
N GLN A 125 0.43 16.37 25.49
CA GLN A 125 0.89 17.32 24.48
C GLN A 125 1.54 16.63 23.28
N HIS A 126 2.39 15.62 23.50
CA HIS A 126 2.97 14.86 22.39
C HIS A 126 1.91 14.12 21.55
N ALA A 127 0.86 13.56 22.18
CA ALA A 127 -0.25 12.96 21.45
C ALA A 127 -0.99 13.99 20.59
N LEU A 128 -1.26 15.19 21.13
CA LEU A 128 -1.88 16.29 20.38
C LEU A 128 -1.00 16.76 19.21
N GLU A 129 0.31 16.89 19.42
CA GLU A 129 1.26 17.27 18.38
C GLU A 129 1.32 16.24 17.24
N ALA A 130 1.41 14.96 17.58
CA ALA A 130 1.37 13.87 16.62
C ALA A 130 0.06 13.86 15.82
N ALA A 131 -1.09 13.96 16.50
CA ALA A 131 -2.39 13.99 15.84
C ALA A 131 -2.57 15.21 14.92
N ARG A 132 -2.13 16.39 15.34
CA ARG A 132 -2.12 17.60 14.49
C ARG A 132 -1.21 17.43 13.28
N TRP A 133 -0.04 16.84 13.46
CA TRP A 133 0.87 16.54 12.37
C TRP A 133 0.20 15.62 11.35
N HIS A 134 -0.35 14.48 11.79
CA HIS A 134 -1.06 13.56 10.91
C HIS A 134 -2.25 14.22 10.21
N ALA A 135 -3.08 14.98 10.92
CA ALA A 135 -4.22 15.68 10.34
C ALA A 135 -3.81 16.70 9.27
N ARG A 136 -2.66 17.37 9.44
CA ARG A 136 -2.08 18.28 8.45
C ARG A 136 -1.56 17.53 7.22
N VAL A 137 -0.78 16.47 7.44
CA VAL A 137 -0.17 15.70 6.35
C VAL A 137 -1.21 14.97 5.52
N PHE A 138 -2.18 14.34 6.18
CA PHE A 138 -3.32 13.68 5.58
C PHE A 138 -4.56 14.59 5.64
N ALA A 139 -4.39 15.85 5.23
CA ALA A 139 -5.49 16.82 5.21
C ALA A 139 -6.65 16.31 4.35
N GLY A 140 -7.88 16.50 4.84
CA GLY A 140 -9.09 16.13 4.12
C GLY A 140 -9.21 16.79 2.75
N THR A 141 -9.98 16.18 1.87
CA THR A 141 -10.35 16.75 0.56
C THR A 141 -11.85 17.04 0.54
N ALA A 142 -12.38 17.56 -0.57
CA ALA A 142 -13.81 17.65 -0.77
C ALA A 142 -14.54 16.30 -0.65
N ALA A 143 -13.84 15.17 -0.81
CA ALA A 143 -14.38 13.82 -0.61
C ALA A 143 -14.47 13.40 0.87
N GLY A 144 -13.86 14.17 1.79
CA GLY A 144 -13.90 13.94 3.23
C GLY A 144 -12.51 13.82 3.87
N PRO A 145 -12.47 13.48 5.18
CA PRO A 145 -11.23 13.45 5.96
C PRO A 145 -10.31 12.31 5.51
N ARG A 146 -9.00 12.52 5.59
CA ARG A 146 -7.98 11.51 5.25
C ARG A 146 -7.12 11.10 6.44
N PHE A 147 -7.41 11.59 7.64
CA PHE A 147 -6.86 11.08 8.89
C PHE A 147 -7.99 10.72 9.83
N TYR A 148 -7.93 9.52 10.42
CA TYR A 148 -8.89 9.03 11.40
C TYR A 148 -8.15 8.56 12.66
N VAL A 149 -8.75 8.82 13.81
CA VAL A 149 -8.29 8.27 15.10
C VAL A 149 -8.96 6.92 15.30
N GLU A 150 -8.14 5.89 15.50
CA GLU A 150 -8.59 4.50 15.59
C GLU A 150 -9.07 4.15 17.01
N LEU A 151 -10.11 3.32 17.09
CA LEU A 151 -10.57 2.68 18.31
C LEU A 151 -10.60 1.17 18.12
N GLN A 152 -10.05 0.45 19.10
CA GLN A 152 -10.06 -1.00 19.21
C GLN A 152 -10.45 -1.41 20.63
N GLU A 153 -11.04 -2.59 20.83
CA GLU A 153 -11.50 -3.03 22.15
C GLU A 153 -11.36 -4.56 22.30
N HIS A 154 -10.19 -5.00 22.75
CA HIS A 154 -9.82 -6.41 22.94
C HIS A 154 -9.14 -6.68 24.28
N ILE A 155 -8.41 -5.68 24.81
CA ILE A 155 -7.63 -5.78 26.05
C ILE A 155 -7.79 -4.53 26.93
N ALA A 156 -7.38 -4.64 28.19
CA ALA A 156 -7.58 -3.60 29.19
C ALA A 156 -6.86 -2.28 28.84
N GLU A 157 -5.69 -2.36 28.24
CA GLU A 157 -4.89 -1.20 27.84
C GLU A 157 -5.61 -0.36 26.78
N GLN A 158 -6.26 -0.99 25.79
CA GLN A 158 -7.11 -0.29 24.82
C GLN A 158 -8.29 0.37 25.52
N ALA A 159 -8.94 -0.38 26.41
CA ALA A 159 -10.10 0.08 27.16
C ALA A 159 -9.79 1.31 28.04
N ALA A 160 -8.55 1.43 28.52
CA ALA A 160 -8.04 2.56 29.29
C ALA A 160 -7.73 3.79 28.42
N ILE A 161 -7.14 3.60 27.23
CA ILE A 161 -6.77 4.74 26.36
C ILE A 161 -7.91 5.25 25.46
N ASN A 162 -8.93 4.44 25.19
CA ASN A 162 -10.05 4.80 24.30
C ASN A 162 -10.77 6.11 24.73
N PRO A 163 -11.07 6.37 26.01
CA PRO A 163 -11.60 7.67 26.45
C PRO A 163 -10.69 8.86 26.10
N HIS A 164 -9.37 8.67 26.21
CA HIS A 164 -8.38 9.71 25.87
C HIS A 164 -8.31 9.93 24.35
N LEU A 165 -8.38 8.87 23.55
CA LEU A 165 -8.47 8.95 22.08
C LEU A 165 -9.73 9.70 21.63
N ILE A 166 -10.89 9.38 22.24
CA ILE A 166 -12.17 10.07 21.97
C ILE A 166 -12.07 11.55 22.33
N ARG A 167 -11.50 11.86 23.51
CA ARG A 167 -11.27 13.25 23.94
C ARG A 167 -10.39 14.00 22.95
N LEU A 168 -9.24 13.43 22.58
CA LEU A 168 -8.30 14.01 21.63
C LEU A 168 -8.96 14.26 20.27
N ALA A 169 -9.72 13.29 19.77
CA ALA A 169 -10.43 13.40 18.50
C ALA A 169 -11.46 14.55 18.54
N ARG A 170 -12.22 14.69 19.62
CA ARG A 170 -13.17 15.80 19.82
C ARG A 170 -12.48 17.16 19.89
N GLU A 171 -11.40 17.28 20.67
CA GLU A 171 -10.65 18.53 20.80
C GLU A 171 -10.06 19.02 19.47
N LEU A 172 -9.68 18.09 18.58
CA LEU A 172 -9.08 18.39 17.29
C LEU A 172 -10.08 18.35 16.11
N GLY A 173 -11.35 17.99 16.35
CA GLY A 173 -12.34 17.81 15.30
C GLY A 173 -11.99 16.69 14.31
N LEU A 174 -11.33 15.62 14.79
CA LEU A 174 -10.92 14.47 13.98
C LEU A 174 -11.98 13.36 14.02
N PRO A 175 -12.25 12.69 12.89
CA PRO A 175 -13.18 11.57 12.86
C PRO A 175 -12.59 10.34 13.55
N LEU A 176 -13.45 9.56 14.18
CA LEU A 176 -13.12 8.27 14.78
C LEU A 176 -13.39 7.13 13.78
N VAL A 177 -12.66 6.03 13.87
CA VAL A 177 -12.96 4.81 13.13
C VAL A 177 -12.70 3.58 14.01
N CYS A 178 -13.58 2.58 13.93
CA CYS A 178 -13.39 1.31 14.62
C CYS A 178 -12.79 0.28 13.67
N ASP A 179 -11.81 -0.50 14.14
CA ASP A 179 -11.40 -1.75 13.52
C ASP A 179 -11.08 -2.82 14.59
N ASN A 180 -10.56 -3.98 14.15
CA ASN A 180 -10.33 -5.14 15.01
C ASN A 180 -8.96 -5.81 14.79
N ASP A 181 -8.05 -5.17 14.04
CA ASP A 181 -6.71 -5.69 13.69
C ASP A 181 -6.66 -7.22 13.48
N ALA A 182 -7.51 -7.72 12.58
CA ALA A 182 -7.74 -9.15 12.42
C ALA A 182 -6.48 -9.85 11.88
N HIS A 183 -6.02 -10.88 12.59
CA HIS A 183 -4.87 -11.71 12.23
C HIS A 183 -5.26 -13.12 11.79
N PHE A 184 -6.52 -13.50 12.00
CA PHE A 184 -7.10 -14.78 11.61
C PHE A 184 -8.56 -14.61 11.19
N LEU A 185 -9.16 -15.63 10.57
CA LEU A 185 -10.46 -15.46 9.93
C LEU A 185 -11.61 -15.68 10.93
N PHE A 186 -11.61 -16.81 11.63
CA PHE A 186 -12.66 -17.19 12.59
C PHE A 186 -12.14 -17.26 14.02
N ALA A 187 -13.02 -17.11 15.01
CA ALA A 187 -12.64 -17.15 16.42
C ALA A 187 -11.95 -18.46 16.83
N GLU A 188 -12.29 -19.57 16.17
CA GLU A 188 -11.73 -20.90 16.38
C GLU A 188 -10.28 -21.03 15.87
N ASP A 189 -9.86 -20.17 14.94
CA ASP A 189 -8.51 -20.19 14.33
C ASP A 189 -7.41 -19.70 15.29
N HIS A 190 -7.78 -19.22 16.49
CA HIS A 190 -6.83 -18.68 17.47
C HIS A 190 -5.68 -19.65 17.80
N ASP A 191 -5.96 -20.95 17.96
CA ASP A 191 -4.90 -21.93 18.28
C ASP A 191 -3.94 -22.18 17.11
N ALA A 192 -4.46 -22.12 15.88
CA ALA A 192 -3.64 -22.22 14.67
C ALA A 192 -2.73 -20.99 14.53
N HIS A 193 -3.27 -19.79 14.75
CA HIS A 193 -2.51 -18.55 14.78
C HIS A 193 -1.45 -18.57 15.90
N ASP A 194 -1.80 -19.01 17.11
CA ASP A 194 -0.88 -19.15 18.24
C ASP A 194 0.29 -20.09 17.92
N THR A 195 0.01 -21.17 17.20
CA THR A 195 1.04 -22.10 16.70
C THR A 195 1.97 -21.43 15.70
N LEU A 196 1.43 -20.64 14.76
CA LEU A 196 2.22 -19.89 13.78
C LEU A 196 3.15 -18.87 14.47
N VAL A 197 2.68 -18.19 15.52
CA VAL A 197 3.49 -17.27 16.32
C VAL A 197 4.64 -18.01 17.01
N CYS A 198 4.37 -19.18 17.59
CA CYS A 198 5.41 -20.03 18.20
C CYS A 198 6.49 -20.41 17.18
N ILE A 199 6.09 -20.86 15.98
CA ILE A 199 7.02 -21.19 14.90
C ILE A 199 7.86 -19.97 14.50
N SER A 200 7.21 -18.82 14.29
CA SER A 200 7.86 -17.59 13.82
C SER A 200 8.85 -17.00 14.83
N THR A 201 8.64 -17.26 16.12
CA THR A 201 9.48 -16.75 17.22
C THR A 201 10.46 -17.78 17.76
N GLY A 202 10.45 -19.02 17.25
CA GLY A 202 11.29 -20.10 17.75
C GLY A 202 10.96 -20.49 19.20
N LYS A 203 9.69 -20.37 19.60
CA LYS A 203 9.20 -20.69 20.95
C LYS A 203 8.28 -21.91 20.94
N VAL A 204 8.07 -22.51 22.10
CA VAL A 204 7.12 -23.63 22.30
C VAL A 204 5.88 -23.14 23.03
N LYS A 205 4.72 -23.79 22.83
CA LYS A 205 3.44 -23.36 23.43
C LYS A 205 3.47 -23.26 24.97
N GLY A 206 4.29 -24.09 25.63
CA GLY A 206 4.45 -24.09 27.09
C GLY A 206 5.37 -23.00 27.66
N ASP A 207 6.07 -22.21 26.84
CA ASP A 207 6.89 -21.08 27.32
C ASP A 207 5.97 -19.95 27.79
N ALA A 208 6.01 -19.63 29.09
CA ALA A 208 5.17 -18.59 29.70
C ALA A 208 5.53 -17.17 29.24
N ALA A 209 6.78 -16.94 28.78
CA ALA A 209 7.27 -15.64 28.36
C ALA A 209 7.14 -15.42 26.84
N ARG A 210 6.44 -16.31 26.12
CA ARG A 210 6.24 -16.19 24.67
C ARG A 210 5.24 -15.09 24.33
N LEU A 211 5.35 -14.57 23.10
CA LEU A 211 4.33 -13.69 22.54
C LEU A 211 3.01 -14.46 22.36
N ARG A 212 1.89 -13.86 22.79
CA ARG A 212 0.55 -14.39 22.65
C ARG A 212 -0.42 -13.26 22.30
N TYR A 213 -1.22 -13.48 21.26
CA TYR A 213 -2.24 -12.53 20.82
C TYR A 213 -3.59 -12.82 21.48
N PRO A 214 -4.46 -11.80 21.70
CA PRO A 214 -5.83 -11.98 22.13
C PRO A 214 -6.64 -12.91 21.23
N ARG A 215 -7.66 -13.58 21.79
CA ARG A 215 -8.58 -14.44 21.01
C ARG A 215 -9.49 -13.65 20.07
N GLU A 216 -9.61 -12.35 20.32
CA GLU A 216 -10.57 -11.47 19.67
C GLU A 216 -10.15 -10.97 18.27
N LEU A 217 -8.93 -11.25 17.81
CA LEU A 217 -8.37 -10.73 16.55
C LEU A 217 -8.79 -11.53 15.30
N TYR A 218 -10.08 -11.88 15.20
CA TYR A 218 -10.69 -12.50 14.02
C TYR A 218 -11.52 -11.49 13.20
N VAL A 219 -12.05 -11.91 12.06
CA VAL A 219 -12.97 -11.06 11.28
C VAL A 219 -14.37 -11.11 11.91
N LYS A 220 -14.64 -10.20 12.84
CA LYS A 220 -15.96 -10.04 13.48
C LYS A 220 -17.04 -9.63 12.50
N SER A 221 -18.27 -10.08 12.75
CA SER A 221 -19.45 -9.60 12.04
C SER A 221 -19.74 -8.13 12.36
N PRO A 222 -20.49 -7.43 11.48
CA PRO A 222 -20.90 -6.04 11.75
C PRO A 222 -21.68 -5.87 13.06
N ARG A 223 -22.46 -6.90 13.45
CA ARG A 223 -23.21 -6.88 14.71
C ARG A 223 -22.28 -6.96 15.91
N GLU A 224 -21.34 -7.90 15.91
CA GLU A 224 -20.36 -8.05 17.00
C GLU A 224 -19.57 -6.77 17.21
N MET A 225 -19.09 -6.14 16.13
CA MET A 225 -18.39 -4.86 16.20
C MET A 225 -19.26 -3.76 16.82
N ARG A 226 -20.49 -3.58 16.35
CA ARG A 226 -21.37 -2.53 16.88
C ARG A 226 -21.75 -2.78 18.34
N ASP A 227 -22.07 -4.02 18.70
CA ASP A 227 -22.46 -4.37 20.07
C ASP A 227 -21.27 -4.16 21.03
N LEU A 228 -20.05 -4.53 20.63
CA LEU A 228 -18.81 -4.30 21.37
C LEU A 228 -18.60 -2.82 21.70
N PHE A 229 -18.64 -1.94 20.69
CA PHE A 229 -18.40 -0.52 20.91
C PHE A 229 -19.57 0.19 21.59
N ARG A 230 -20.83 -0.17 21.29
CA ARG A 230 -22.00 0.43 21.97
C ARG A 230 -22.05 0.11 23.47
N ALA A 231 -21.56 -1.07 23.87
CA ALA A 231 -21.54 -1.46 25.27
C ALA A 231 -20.65 -0.53 26.13
N ARG A 232 -19.64 0.09 25.52
CA ARG A 232 -18.61 0.84 26.25
C ARG A 232 -18.53 2.32 25.87
N TYR A 233 -18.83 2.66 24.62
CA TYR A 233 -18.71 3.99 24.01
C TYR A 233 -19.96 4.32 23.16
N PRO A 234 -21.19 4.24 23.73
CA PRO A 234 -22.43 4.36 22.97
C PRO A 234 -22.56 5.67 22.19
N GLU A 235 -21.89 6.72 22.64
CA GLU A 235 -21.98 8.06 22.06
C GLU A 235 -21.14 8.26 20.79
N VAL A 236 -20.17 7.37 20.51
CA VAL A 236 -19.33 7.41 19.30
C VAL A 236 -19.41 6.14 18.45
N ALA A 237 -19.92 5.04 19.00
CA ALA A 237 -19.87 3.71 18.39
C ALA A 237 -20.43 3.67 16.97
N ASP A 238 -21.63 4.24 16.76
CA ASP A 238 -22.28 4.19 15.46
C ASP A 238 -21.57 5.06 14.42
N GLU A 239 -21.12 6.26 14.81
CA GLU A 239 -20.35 7.14 13.91
C GLU A 239 -19.01 6.49 13.51
N ALA A 240 -18.28 5.94 14.47
CA ALA A 240 -16.98 5.31 14.24
C ALA A 240 -17.11 4.05 13.37
N CYS A 241 -18.17 3.25 13.56
CA CYS A 241 -18.48 2.12 12.69
C CYS A 241 -18.91 2.58 11.28
N ASP A 242 -19.71 3.63 11.16
CA ASP A 242 -20.16 4.15 9.85
C ASP A 242 -19.01 4.75 9.04
N ASN A 243 -18.01 5.33 9.71
CA ASN A 243 -16.80 5.83 9.07
C ASN A 243 -16.02 4.73 8.33
N THR A 244 -16.11 3.45 8.76
CA THR A 244 -15.52 2.32 8.02
C THR A 244 -16.09 2.20 6.61
N LEU A 245 -17.40 2.37 6.45
CA LEU A 245 -18.08 2.34 5.15
C LEU A 245 -17.73 3.58 4.33
N ARG A 246 -17.65 4.76 4.96
CA ARG A 246 -17.25 6.00 4.27
C ARG A 246 -15.85 5.88 3.67
N ILE A 247 -14.89 5.32 4.43
CA ILE A 247 -13.54 5.00 3.94
C ILE A 247 -13.65 3.99 2.78
N ALA A 248 -14.36 2.88 2.99
CA ALA A 248 -14.50 1.84 1.99
C ALA A 248 -15.10 2.34 0.66
N HIS A 249 -16.10 3.23 0.71
CA HIS A 249 -16.71 3.83 -0.47
C HIS A 249 -15.72 4.71 -1.26
N ARG A 250 -14.79 5.37 -0.57
CA ARG A 250 -13.82 6.29 -1.18
C ARG A 250 -12.60 5.59 -1.78
N CYS A 251 -12.16 4.47 -1.21
CA CYS A 251 -11.04 3.68 -1.75
C CYS A 251 -11.40 3.02 -3.09
N ASN A 252 -10.99 3.61 -4.21
CA ASN A 252 -11.38 3.21 -5.57
C ASN A 252 -10.18 3.00 -6.49
N VAL A 253 -9.17 2.26 -6.04
CA VAL A 253 -7.98 1.95 -6.85
C VAL A 253 -8.36 1.05 -8.04
N ARG A 254 -8.04 1.49 -9.26
CA ARG A 254 -8.11 0.65 -10.46
C ARG A 254 -6.73 0.15 -10.84
N LEU A 255 -6.53 -1.16 -10.76
CA LEU A 255 -5.30 -1.81 -11.22
C LEU A 255 -5.32 -1.89 -12.76
N GLY A 256 -4.36 -1.21 -13.40
CA GLY A 256 -4.26 -1.17 -14.86
C GLY A 256 -3.67 -2.45 -15.44
N SER A 257 -4.03 -2.76 -16.70
CA SER A 257 -3.50 -3.90 -17.47
C SER A 257 -2.52 -3.46 -18.58
N SER A 258 -1.92 -2.29 -18.43
CA SER A 258 -1.08 -1.67 -19.46
C SER A 258 0.20 -2.47 -19.71
N SER A 259 0.64 -2.51 -20.97
CA SER A 259 1.95 -3.06 -21.30
C SER A 259 3.04 -2.08 -20.88
N HIS A 260 3.93 -2.52 -20.00
CA HIS A 260 5.13 -1.78 -19.59
C HIS A 260 6.40 -2.29 -20.29
N ALA A 261 6.25 -2.83 -21.51
CA ALA A 261 7.39 -3.31 -22.28
C ALA A 261 8.38 -2.16 -22.55
N PRO A 262 9.67 -2.32 -22.27
CA PRO A 262 10.66 -1.28 -22.49
C PRO A 262 10.75 -0.95 -23.98
N MET A 263 10.73 0.35 -24.30
CA MET A 263 10.90 0.80 -25.68
C MET A 263 12.37 0.67 -26.10
N VAL A 264 12.62 -0.09 -27.17
CA VAL A 264 13.93 -0.16 -27.81
C VAL A 264 14.07 0.97 -28.81
N ARG A 265 14.91 1.96 -28.51
CA ARG A 265 15.38 2.93 -29.51
C ARG A 265 16.45 2.25 -30.36
N VAL A 266 16.16 2.09 -31.65
CA VAL A 266 17.13 1.56 -32.61
C VAL A 266 17.62 2.71 -33.46
N ASP A 267 18.85 3.14 -33.24
CA ASP A 267 19.52 4.11 -34.11
C ASP A 267 19.95 3.42 -35.40
N GLY A 268 19.04 3.38 -36.37
CA GLY A 268 19.33 2.95 -37.72
C GLY A 268 19.51 4.16 -38.63
N ARG A 269 20.63 4.22 -39.38
CA ARG A 269 20.57 4.89 -40.69
C ARG A 269 19.39 4.26 -41.43
N ARG A 270 18.45 5.09 -41.90
CA ARG A 270 17.34 4.67 -42.79
C ARG A 270 17.94 3.89 -43.96
N THR A 271 18.06 2.58 -43.82
CA THR A 271 18.42 1.73 -44.94
C THR A 271 17.20 1.71 -45.82
N ARG A 272 17.27 2.45 -46.95
CA ARG A 272 16.32 2.28 -48.05
C ARG A 272 16.36 0.79 -48.39
N TRP A 273 15.30 0.07 -48.03
CA TRP A 273 15.14 -1.32 -48.38
C TRP A 273 15.02 -1.38 -49.92
N ARG A 274 16.14 -1.56 -50.62
CA ARG A 274 16.13 -1.87 -52.06
C ARG A 274 15.70 -3.32 -52.17
N GLY A 275 14.39 -3.53 -52.30
CA GLY A 275 13.84 -4.86 -52.49
C GLY A 275 14.45 -5.53 -53.72
N ARG A 276 15.30 -6.52 -53.50
CA ARG A 276 15.79 -7.44 -54.54
C ARG A 276 14.74 -8.54 -54.75
N TRP A 277 13.53 -8.14 -55.12
CA TRP A 277 12.42 -9.02 -55.53
C TRP A 277 11.77 -8.51 -56.82
N ALA A 278 12.58 -7.97 -57.73
CA ALA A 278 12.13 -7.57 -59.05
C ALA A 278 13.18 -8.00 -60.08
N ARG A 279 13.18 -9.30 -60.42
CA ARG A 279 13.59 -9.82 -61.75
C ARG A 279 13.44 -11.33 -61.85
N THR A 280 12.21 -11.81 -61.76
CA THR A 280 11.76 -13.02 -62.50
C THR A 280 10.25 -12.88 -62.70
N GLY A 281 9.83 -12.59 -63.92
CA GLY A 281 8.40 -12.49 -64.30
C GLY A 281 8.10 -11.28 -65.17
N ARG A 282 8.19 -11.46 -66.48
CA ARG A 282 7.56 -10.59 -67.47
C ARG A 282 6.04 -10.67 -67.34
N ASN A 283 5.40 -9.50 -67.44
CA ASN A 283 4.10 -9.19 -68.06
C ASN A 283 3.09 -8.50 -67.12
N GLY A 284 2.72 -7.28 -67.54
CA GLY A 284 1.33 -6.83 -67.51
C GLY A 284 0.86 -6.05 -66.28
N SER A 285 0.36 -4.85 -66.56
CA SER A 285 -0.54 -4.00 -65.77
C SER A 285 0.05 -3.09 -64.69
N SER A 286 -0.11 -1.80 -64.97
CA SER A 286 0.02 -0.66 -64.07
C SER A 286 -1.06 -0.69 -62.98
N GLY A 287 -0.64 -0.74 -61.72
CA GLY A 287 -1.52 -0.59 -60.56
C GLY A 287 -0.78 0.07 -59.39
N SER A 288 -1.22 1.26 -59.01
CA SER A 288 -0.66 2.05 -57.90
C SER A 288 -1.07 1.48 -56.53
N ALA A 289 -0.35 0.50 -56.02
CA ALA A 289 -0.56 -0.01 -54.67
C ALA A 289 0.15 0.88 -53.62
N ARG A 290 -0.58 1.83 -53.02
CA ARG A 290 -0.22 2.41 -51.70
C ARG A 290 -0.42 1.35 -50.63
N GLY A 291 0.57 0.47 -50.45
CA GLY A 291 0.59 -0.52 -49.38
C GLY A 291 1.35 -0.01 -48.15
N THR A 292 0.63 0.23 -47.06
CA THR A 292 1.20 0.30 -45.70
C THR A 292 1.87 -1.03 -45.37
N ARG A 293 3.18 -1.13 -45.60
CA ARG A 293 3.97 -2.32 -45.24
C ARG A 293 4.20 -2.32 -43.72
N SER A 294 3.31 -2.99 -43.00
CA SER A 294 3.60 -3.55 -41.69
C SER A 294 4.79 -4.50 -41.82
N ALA A 295 5.93 -4.12 -41.25
CA ALA A 295 7.08 -5.01 -41.14
C ALA A 295 6.80 -6.04 -40.03
N ARG A 296 6.16 -7.15 -40.36
CA ARG A 296 6.25 -8.37 -39.53
C ARG A 296 7.67 -8.92 -39.68
N SER A 297 8.56 -8.57 -38.76
CA SER A 297 9.75 -9.38 -38.56
C SER A 297 9.30 -10.74 -38.04
N ILE A 298 9.66 -11.81 -38.77
CA ILE A 298 9.47 -13.18 -38.30
C ILE A 298 10.45 -13.39 -37.15
N LEU A 299 10.06 -13.01 -35.94
CA LEU A 299 10.63 -13.57 -34.73
C LEU A 299 10.12 -15.01 -34.66
N ARG A 300 10.94 -15.96 -35.13
CA ARG A 300 10.76 -17.39 -34.84
C ARG A 300 10.56 -17.53 -33.33
N ARG A 301 9.34 -17.89 -32.90
CA ARG A 301 9.04 -18.25 -31.52
C ARG A 301 10.00 -19.38 -31.12
N LYS A 302 10.98 -19.09 -30.26
CA LYS A 302 11.70 -20.16 -29.55
C LYS A 302 10.75 -20.79 -28.52
N PRO A 303 10.77 -22.11 -28.34
CA PRO A 303 9.92 -22.77 -27.36
C PRO A 303 10.23 -22.26 -25.93
N ARG A 304 9.18 -22.17 -25.11
CA ARG A 304 9.26 -21.72 -23.71
C ARG A 304 10.29 -22.56 -22.96
N ARG A 305 11.32 -21.91 -22.40
CA ARG A 305 12.22 -22.51 -21.40
C ARG A 305 11.78 -22.07 -20.01
N THR A 306 11.58 -23.04 -19.13
CA THR A 306 11.46 -22.84 -17.69
C THR A 306 12.79 -22.33 -17.13
N PHE A 307 12.73 -21.38 -16.19
CA PHE A 307 13.91 -20.75 -15.62
C PHE A 307 14.26 -21.37 -14.26
N SER A 308 15.52 -21.77 -14.07
CA SER A 308 16.05 -22.20 -12.76
C SER A 308 16.73 -21.05 -12.01
N THR A 309 16.94 -21.30 -10.72
CA THR A 309 17.27 -20.37 -9.62
C THR A 309 18.61 -19.62 -9.73
N SER A 310 19.45 -19.87 -10.75
CA SER A 310 20.75 -19.19 -10.92
C SER A 310 20.67 -17.80 -11.59
N GLN A 311 19.46 -17.33 -11.93
CA GLN A 311 19.29 -16.16 -12.80
C GLN A 311 19.28 -14.80 -12.13
N ARG A 312 19.22 -14.73 -10.78
CA ARG A 312 19.11 -13.45 -10.05
C ARG A 312 20.36 -12.57 -10.20
N GLY A 313 21.56 -13.13 -10.26
CA GLY A 313 22.80 -12.36 -10.54
C GLY A 313 22.91 -11.86 -11.99
N SER A 314 22.15 -12.45 -12.92
CA SER A 314 22.18 -12.09 -14.34
C SER A 314 21.28 -10.89 -14.68
N ALA A 315 20.28 -10.59 -13.85
CA ALA A 315 19.34 -9.50 -14.07
C ALA A 315 20.03 -8.14 -13.99
N THR A 316 20.90 -7.93 -13.00
CA THR A 316 21.65 -6.67 -12.80
C THR A 316 22.62 -6.40 -13.93
N ARG A 317 23.32 -7.43 -14.43
CA ARG A 317 24.19 -7.32 -15.62
C ARG A 317 23.39 -7.02 -16.89
N ARG A 318 22.21 -7.62 -17.06
CA ARG A 318 21.35 -7.38 -18.24
C ARG A 318 20.76 -5.96 -18.22
N CYS A 319 20.31 -5.46 -17.06
CA CYS A 319 19.85 -4.08 -16.93
C CYS A 319 20.98 -3.07 -17.23
N ALA A 320 22.21 -3.33 -16.77
CA ALA A 320 23.37 -2.50 -17.09
C ALA A 320 23.74 -2.52 -18.59
N ILE A 321 23.62 -3.67 -19.26
CA ILE A 321 23.82 -3.80 -20.71
C ILE A 321 22.71 -3.06 -21.47
N CYS A 322 21.47 -3.12 -20.99
CA CYS A 322 20.34 -2.43 -21.57
C CYS A 322 20.49 -0.89 -21.49
N ALA A 323 20.92 -0.37 -20.34
CA ALA A 323 21.21 1.06 -20.16
C ALA A 323 22.35 1.53 -21.09
N ARG A 324 23.44 0.75 -21.20
CA ARG A 324 24.56 1.04 -22.13
C ARG A 324 24.16 0.99 -23.62
N ARG A 325 23.03 0.38 -23.95
CA ARG A 325 22.48 0.30 -25.31
C ARG A 325 21.38 1.33 -25.58
N GLY A 326 21.21 2.34 -24.72
CA GLY A 326 20.27 3.44 -24.94
C GLY A 326 18.81 3.09 -24.69
N LEU A 327 18.53 2.03 -23.92
CA LEU A 327 17.17 1.72 -23.48
C LEU A 327 16.76 2.71 -22.37
N VAL A 328 15.85 3.63 -22.72
CA VAL A 328 15.32 4.65 -21.81
C VAL A 328 14.00 4.17 -21.24
N TRP A 329 13.90 4.11 -19.91
CA TRP A 329 12.64 3.93 -19.21
C TRP A 329 11.89 5.26 -19.21
N ARG A 330 10.67 5.29 -19.77
CA ARG A 330 9.74 6.39 -19.52
C ARG A 330 8.76 5.97 -18.44
N TYR A 331 8.91 6.52 -17.24
CA TYR A 331 7.77 6.71 -16.36
C TYR A 331 6.95 7.85 -16.96
N ALA A 332 5.69 7.58 -17.30
CA ALA A 332 4.84 8.57 -17.94
C ALA A 332 4.57 9.72 -16.96
N ALA A 333 5.01 10.92 -17.33
CA ALA A 333 4.46 12.18 -16.88
C ALA A 333 4.06 12.97 -18.14
N ASP A 334 2.75 13.21 -18.22
CA ASP A 334 1.95 14.10 -19.05
C ASP A 334 2.06 14.22 -20.58
N SER A 335 0.84 14.35 -21.08
CA SER A 335 0.30 14.73 -22.38
C SER A 335 1.06 15.81 -23.14
N THR A 336 1.24 15.57 -24.43
CA THR A 336 0.66 16.38 -25.52
C THR A 336 0.94 15.67 -26.84
N ILE A 337 -0.10 15.26 -27.55
CA ILE A 337 -0.22 15.44 -29.01
C ILE A 337 -1.72 15.43 -29.29
N THR A 338 -2.14 16.60 -29.77
CA THR A 338 -3.41 16.98 -30.36
C THR A 338 -3.83 16.06 -31.50
N GLY A 339 -5.15 15.94 -31.72
CA GLY A 339 -5.66 15.69 -33.07
C GLY A 339 -6.85 14.75 -33.21
N ALA A 340 -8.03 15.37 -33.34
CA ALA A 340 -9.20 14.94 -34.09
C ALA A 340 -10.10 13.82 -33.53
N GLY A 341 -11.33 14.25 -33.21
CA GLY A 341 -12.45 13.46 -32.73
C GLY A 341 -13.07 12.48 -33.73
N PRO A 342 -14.23 11.91 -33.38
CA PRO A 342 -14.80 10.73 -34.02
C PRO A 342 -15.38 11.08 -35.40
N ARG A 343 -15.01 10.30 -36.42
CA ARG A 343 -15.78 10.25 -37.68
C ARG A 343 -16.45 8.89 -37.83
N GLU A 344 -17.76 9.02 -37.93
CA GLU A 344 -18.82 8.09 -38.31
C GLU A 344 -18.43 6.92 -39.20
N ALA A 345 -19.05 5.79 -38.92
CA ALA A 345 -19.18 4.67 -39.84
C ALA A 345 -20.17 5.01 -40.96
N ARG A 346 -19.80 4.71 -42.21
CA ARG A 346 -20.69 4.45 -43.35
C ARG A 346 -19.96 3.59 -44.41
N PRO A 347 -20.66 2.89 -45.30
CA PRO A 347 -22.11 2.70 -45.41
C PRO A 347 -22.62 1.49 -44.62
#